data_AF-M2YKP9-F1
#
_entry.id   AF-M2YKP9-F1
#
_cell.length_a   1.000
_cell.length_b   1.000
_cell.length_c   1.000
_cell.angle_alpha   90.00
_cell.angle_beta   90.00
_cell.angle_gamma   90.00
#
_symmetry.space_group_name_H-M   'P 1'
#
loop_
_entity.id
_entity.type
_entity.pdbx_description
1 polymer ?
#
loop_
_entity_poly.entity_id
_entity_poly.type
_entity_poly.pdbx_seq_one_letter_code
_entity_poly.pdbx_strand_id
1 'polypeptide(L)'
;MPTIPNFEIPDSPPPPSRNSEEAATLAATTKKFERFLELKQQGIHFNERLQNSSSLRNPSLLPKLMEFAGISAEDSHKSSLTEEVAVAAKWPEECYVEGLTRQIERREKKRMAERDKVEFVPVGKSAGSSKEGTPSGERRSRFDRK
;
A
#
# COMPACT_ATOMS: atom_id res chain seq x y z
N MET A 1 -37.77 10.70 -5.62
CA MET A 1 -37.03 11.74 -4.87
C MET A 1 -37.73 13.08 -5.09
N PRO A 2 -37.77 13.99 -4.09
CA PRO A 2 -38.33 15.32 -4.30
C PRO A 2 -37.60 16.04 -5.44
N THR A 3 -38.36 16.75 -6.28
CA THR A 3 -37.88 17.39 -7.52
C THR A 3 -37.00 18.62 -7.26
N ILE A 4 -37.01 19.14 -6.03
CA ILE A 4 -36.16 20.24 -5.57
C ILE A 4 -35.39 19.73 -4.35
N PRO A 5 -34.05 19.63 -4.40
CA PRO A 5 -33.24 19.29 -3.24
C PRO A 5 -33.37 20.39 -2.18
N ASN A 6 -33.57 19.99 -0.92
CA ASN A 6 -33.56 20.92 0.20
C ASN A 6 -32.11 21.28 0.55
N PHE A 7 -31.78 22.57 0.45
CA PHE A 7 -30.48 23.14 0.83
C PHE A 7 -30.52 23.95 2.13
N GLU A 8 -31.64 23.94 2.85
CA GLU A 8 -31.72 24.55 4.17
C GLU A 8 -30.79 23.80 5.13
N ILE A 9 -29.82 24.53 5.67
CA ILE A 9 -28.95 24.02 6.72
C ILE A 9 -29.77 24.07 8.01
N PRO A 10 -30.00 22.94 8.69
CA PRO A 10 -30.70 22.96 9.97
C PRO A 10 -29.90 23.76 10.98
N ASP A 11 -30.61 24.42 11.91
CA ASP A 11 -29.96 25.09 13.03
C ASP A 11 -29.04 24.12 13.78
N SER A 12 -27.90 24.62 14.25
CA SER A 12 -26.97 23.83 15.06
C SER A 12 -27.69 23.29 16.30
N PRO A 13 -27.40 22.05 16.74
CA PRO A 13 -27.99 21.50 17.95
C PRO A 13 -27.72 22.41 19.16
N PRO A 14 -28.66 22.50 20.12
CA PRO A 14 -28.47 23.32 21.30
C PRO A 14 -27.27 22.83 22.12
N PRO A 15 -26.55 23.73 22.81
CA PRO A 15 -25.43 23.34 23.63
C PRO A 15 -25.90 22.40 24.77
N PRO A 16 -25.03 21.45 25.19
CA PRO A 16 -25.35 20.57 26.30
C PRO A 16 -25.60 21.37 27.59
N SER A 17 -26.47 20.85 28.45
CA SER A 17 -26.84 21.54 29.70
C SER A 17 -25.61 21.81 30.56
N ARG A 18 -25.55 22.99 31.20
CA ARG A 18 -24.33 23.52 31.85
C ARG A 18 -23.68 22.61 32.92
N ASN A 19 -24.43 21.64 33.45
CA ASN A 19 -23.98 20.72 34.51
C ASN A 19 -23.93 19.25 34.06
N SER A 20 -24.10 18.94 32.77
CA SER A 20 -23.95 17.56 32.28
C SER A 20 -22.48 17.22 32.04
N GLU A 21 -22.15 15.93 32.09
CA GLU A 21 -20.82 15.41 31.73
C GLU A 21 -20.45 15.78 30.29
N GLU A 22 -21.44 15.86 29.40
CA GLU A 22 -21.27 16.31 28.01
C GLU A 22 -20.79 17.76 27.92
N ALA A 23 -21.31 18.66 28.75
CA ALA A 23 -20.84 20.04 28.78
C ALA A 23 -19.41 20.15 29.32
N ALA A 24 -19.05 19.32 30.30
CA ALA A 24 -17.69 19.27 30.83
C ALA A 24 -16.69 18.74 29.80
N THR A 25 -17.03 17.67 29.08
CA THR A 25 -16.19 17.13 28.00
C THR A 25 -16.07 18.12 26.83
N LEU A 26 -17.16 18.77 26.43
CA LEU A 26 -17.15 19.80 25.40
C LEU A 26 -16.24 20.96 25.80
N ALA A 27 -16.40 21.52 27.01
CA ALA A 27 -15.54 22.59 27.49
C ALA A 27 -14.05 22.20 27.52
N ALA A 28 -13.73 20.97 27.94
CA ALA A 28 -12.37 20.45 27.91
C ALA A 28 -11.81 20.33 26.49
N THR A 29 -12.64 19.96 25.51
CA THR A 29 -12.24 19.94 24.09
C THR A 29 -12.05 21.34 23.52
N THR A 30 -12.99 22.26 23.76
CA THR A 30 -12.91 23.66 23.30
C THR A 30 -11.64 24.33 23.81
N LYS A 31 -11.27 24.12 25.08
CA LYS A 31 -10.01 24.63 25.64
C LYS A 31 -8.75 24.12 24.90
N LYS A 32 -8.78 22.88 24.41
CA LYS A 32 -7.67 22.33 23.60
C LYS A 32 -7.60 23.04 22.23
N PHE A 33 -8.76 23.34 21.63
CA PHE A 33 -8.83 24.09 20.38
C PHE A 33 -8.37 25.54 20.52
N GLU A 34 -8.79 26.23 21.59
CA GLU A 34 -8.32 27.59 21.90
C GLU A 34 -6.79 27.63 21.97
N ARG A 35 -6.19 26.72 22.73
CA ARG A 35 -4.73 26.58 22.81
C ARG A 35 -4.09 26.29 21.45
N PHE A 36 -4.70 25.43 20.63
CA PHE A 36 -4.20 25.13 19.28
C PHE A 36 -4.22 26.39 18.39
N LEU A 37 -5.29 27.18 18.46
CA LEU A 37 -5.42 28.43 17.71
C LEU A 37 -4.42 29.49 18.17
N GLU A 38 -4.20 29.63 19.48
CA GLU A 38 -3.15 30.49 20.04
C GLU A 38 -1.76 30.12 19.51
N LEU A 39 -1.41 28.83 19.56
CA LEU A 39 -0.13 28.34 19.03
C LEU A 39 0.00 28.62 17.53
N LYS A 40 -1.08 28.45 16.77
CA LYS A 40 -1.10 28.74 15.33
C LYS A 40 -0.91 30.24 15.05
N GLN A 41 -1.51 31.13 15.85
CA GLN A 41 -1.29 32.57 15.75
C GLN A 41 0.17 32.97 16.07
N GLN A 42 0.83 32.23 16.96
CA GLN A 42 2.26 32.38 17.26
C GLN A 42 3.19 31.78 16.19
N GLY A 43 2.64 31.25 15.09
CA GLY A 43 3.41 30.62 14.02
C GLY A 43 3.85 29.18 14.32
N ILE A 44 3.39 28.59 15.43
CA ILE A 44 3.73 27.20 15.78
C ILE A 44 2.74 26.28 15.08
N HIS A 45 3.17 25.68 13.97
CA HIS A 45 2.37 24.70 13.24
C HIS A 45 2.51 23.30 13.87
N PHE A 46 1.47 22.85 14.57
CA PHE A 46 1.51 21.57 15.28
C PHE A 46 1.76 20.38 14.35
N ASN A 47 1.07 20.28 13.21
CA ASN A 47 1.22 19.17 12.27
C ASN A 47 2.64 19.11 11.67
N GLU A 48 3.26 20.25 11.38
CA GLU A 48 4.64 20.33 10.91
C GLU A 48 5.62 19.85 12.00
N ARG A 49 5.42 20.33 13.23
CA ARG A 49 6.23 19.89 14.38
C ARG A 49 6.06 18.39 14.65
N LEU A 50 4.85 17.87 14.47
CA LEU A 50 4.51 16.46 14.64
C LEU A 50 5.21 15.62 13.56
N GLN A 51 5.14 16.04 12.30
CA GLN A 51 5.83 15.40 11.17
C GLN A 51 7.36 15.39 11.34
N ASN A 52 7.91 16.49 11.87
CA ASN A 52 9.35 16.61 12.14
C ASN A 52 9.79 15.93 13.45
N SER A 53 8.87 15.41 14.25
CA SER A 53 9.19 14.72 15.50
C SER A 53 9.92 13.40 15.24
N SER A 54 11.05 13.17 15.93
CA SER A 54 11.80 11.91 15.83
C SER A 54 11.04 10.73 16.45
N SER A 55 10.21 10.97 17.47
CA SER A 55 9.41 9.93 18.12
C SER A 55 8.41 9.27 17.18
N LEU A 56 7.86 10.02 16.21
CA LEU A 56 6.90 9.51 15.22
C LEU A 56 7.56 8.92 13.97
N ARG A 57 8.87 9.13 13.78
CA ARG A 57 9.65 8.55 12.68
C ARG A 57 10.07 7.09 12.94
N ASN A 58 9.61 6.49 14.05
CA ASN A 58 9.88 5.11 14.37
C ASN A 58 8.85 4.18 13.69
N PRO A 59 9.26 3.32 12.73
CA PRO A 59 8.33 2.42 12.04
C PRO A 59 7.65 1.40 12.98
N SER A 60 8.25 1.12 14.13
CA SER A 60 7.65 0.21 15.13
C SER A 60 6.59 0.87 16.02
N LEU A 61 6.40 2.20 15.93
CA LEU A 61 5.45 2.91 16.77
C LEU A 61 4.00 2.60 16.37
N LEU A 62 3.70 2.66 15.07
CA LEU A 62 2.34 2.46 14.56
C LEU A 62 1.78 1.07 14.95
N PRO A 63 2.50 -0.05 14.76
CA PRO A 63 2.01 -1.36 15.20
C PRO A 63 1.68 -1.44 16.68
N LYS A 64 2.47 -0.80 17.56
CA LYS A 64 2.23 -0.78 19.01
C LYS A 64 1.00 0.05 19.38
N LEU A 65 0.78 1.18 18.70
CA LEU A 65 -0.41 1.99 18.89
C LEU A 65 -1.67 1.25 18.43
N MET A 66 -1.57 0.51 17.32
CA MET A 66 -2.66 -0.34 16.83
C MET A 66 -2.97 -1.47 17.81
N GLU A 67 -1.95 -2.16 18.33
CA GLU A 67 -2.08 -3.18 19.37
C GLU A 67 -2.73 -2.62 20.64
N PHE A 68 -2.28 -1.46 21.12
CA PHE A 68 -2.86 -0.79 22.29
C PHE A 68 -4.33 -0.42 22.09
N ALA A 69 -4.71 -0.01 20.88
CA ALA A 69 -6.08 0.32 20.51
C ALA A 69 -6.94 -0.92 20.18
N GLY A 70 -6.36 -2.12 20.15
CA GLY A 70 -7.04 -3.35 19.74
C GLY A 70 -7.45 -3.38 18.26
N ILE A 71 -6.75 -2.61 17.40
CA ILE A 71 -7.04 -2.49 15.96
C ILE A 71 -6.14 -3.47 15.22
N SER A 72 -6.73 -4.41 14.48
CA SER A 72 -5.94 -5.29 13.60
C SER A 72 -5.48 -4.56 12.33
N ALA A 73 -4.48 -5.11 11.66
CA ALA A 73 -4.04 -4.60 10.36
C ALA A 73 -5.17 -4.61 9.31
N GLU A 74 -6.03 -5.63 9.33
CA GLU A 74 -7.18 -5.74 8.43
C GLU A 74 -8.24 -4.69 8.74
N ASP A 75 -8.49 -4.38 10.03
CA ASP A 75 -9.43 -3.35 10.45
C ASP A 75 -9.02 -1.95 9.99
N SER A 76 -7.72 -1.67 9.95
CA SER A 76 -7.17 -0.39 9.47
C SER A 76 -7.53 -0.10 8.01
N HIS A 77 -7.82 -1.14 7.22
CA HIS A 77 -8.15 -1.04 5.80
C HIS A 77 -9.65 -1.19 5.51
N LYS A 78 -10.50 -1.26 6.54
CA LYS A 78 -11.95 -1.35 6.36
C LYS A 78 -12.52 -0.05 5.81
N SER A 79 -13.44 -0.18 4.87
CA SER A 79 -14.21 0.94 4.34
C SER A 79 -15.42 1.23 5.23
N SER A 80 -15.84 2.50 5.29
CA SER A 80 -17.14 2.90 5.83
C SER A 80 -18.29 2.71 4.83
N LEU A 81 -17.99 2.35 3.58
CA LEU A 81 -18.96 2.07 2.54
C LEU A 81 -19.57 0.67 2.71
N THR A 82 -20.76 0.47 2.13
CA THR A 82 -21.44 -0.83 2.09
C THR A 82 -20.63 -1.85 1.29
N GLU A 83 -20.75 -3.14 1.66
CA GLU A 83 -19.95 -4.23 1.07
C GLU A 83 -20.05 -4.32 -0.47
N GLU A 84 -21.17 -3.91 -1.06
CA GLU A 84 -21.39 -3.92 -2.51
C GLU A 84 -20.49 -2.93 -3.28
N VAL A 85 -20.03 -1.86 -2.63
CA VAL A 85 -19.25 -0.77 -3.26
C VAL A 85 -17.87 -0.62 -2.60
N ALA A 86 -17.70 -1.15 -1.40
CA ALA A 86 -16.46 -1.10 -0.66
C ALA A 86 -15.35 -1.91 -1.34
N VAL A 87 -14.11 -1.43 -1.20
CA VAL A 87 -12.93 -2.22 -1.52
C VAL A 87 -12.74 -3.29 -0.45
N ALA A 88 -12.52 -4.53 -0.87
CA ALA A 88 -12.26 -5.63 0.06
C ALA A 88 -10.98 -5.37 0.86
N ALA A 89 -11.06 -5.48 2.19
CA ALA A 89 -9.89 -5.37 3.07
C ALA A 89 -8.92 -6.56 2.91
N LYS A 90 -9.44 -7.70 2.45
CA LYS A 90 -8.68 -8.93 2.22
C LYS A 90 -8.89 -9.42 0.80
N TRP A 91 -7.78 -9.79 0.16
CA TRP A 91 -7.76 -10.30 -1.20
C TRP A 91 -7.50 -11.81 -1.18
N PRO A 92 -7.80 -12.55 -2.26
CA PRO A 92 -7.33 -13.92 -2.42
C PRO A 92 -5.80 -14.01 -2.39
N GLU A 93 -5.23 -15.13 -1.92
CA GLU A 93 -3.77 -15.31 -1.79
C GLU A 93 -3.02 -15.05 -3.11
N GLU A 94 -3.64 -15.40 -4.23
CA GLU A 94 -3.09 -15.24 -5.59
C GLU A 94 -2.89 -13.77 -6.00
N CYS A 95 -3.63 -12.85 -5.39
CA CYS A 95 -3.53 -11.42 -5.65
C CYS A 95 -2.42 -10.74 -4.84
N TYR A 96 -1.88 -11.39 -3.81
CA TYR A 96 -0.73 -10.87 -3.07
C TYR A 96 0.57 -11.14 -3.83
N VAL A 97 1.59 -10.33 -3.56
CA VAL A 97 2.92 -10.40 -4.21
C VAL A 97 3.51 -11.80 -4.15
N GLU A 98 3.38 -12.49 -3.01
CA GLU A 98 3.88 -13.86 -2.81
C GLU A 98 3.15 -14.88 -3.69
N GLY A 99 1.82 -14.78 -3.78
CA GLY A 99 1.01 -15.63 -4.66
C GLY A 99 1.38 -15.41 -6.13
N LEU A 100 1.51 -14.14 -6.52
CA LEU A 100 1.83 -13.74 -7.88
C LEU A 100 3.23 -14.22 -8.30
N THR A 101 4.23 -14.06 -7.45
CA THR A 101 5.60 -14.57 -7.70
C THR A 101 5.62 -16.08 -7.84
N ARG A 102 4.96 -16.82 -6.94
CA ARG A 102 4.83 -18.29 -7.05
C ARG A 102 4.18 -18.73 -8.37
N GLN A 103 3.16 -18.01 -8.84
CA GLN A 103 2.50 -18.33 -10.11
C GLN A 103 3.42 -18.08 -11.32
N ILE A 104 4.14 -16.95 -11.32
CA ILE A 104 5.10 -16.61 -12.38
C ILE A 104 6.20 -17.68 -12.45
N GLU A 105 6.80 -18.05 -11.32
CA GLU A 105 7.82 -19.10 -11.27
C GLU A 105 7.34 -20.45 -11.78
N ARG A 106 6.11 -20.85 -11.44
CA ARG A 106 5.51 -22.09 -11.97
C ARG A 106 5.33 -22.03 -13.48
N ARG A 107 4.90 -20.89 -14.03
CA ARG A 107 4.75 -20.71 -15.50
C ARG A 107 6.11 -20.76 -16.20
N GLU A 108 7.10 -20.08 -15.65
CA GLU A 108 8.48 -20.11 -16.14
C GLU A 108 9.04 -21.54 -16.16
N LYS A 109 8.90 -22.29 -15.05
CA LYS A 109 9.35 -23.69 -14.96
C LYS A 109 8.66 -24.59 -15.99
N LYS A 110 7.35 -24.45 -16.19
CA LYS A 110 6.60 -25.20 -17.22
C LYS A 110 7.09 -24.86 -18.63
N ARG A 111 7.33 -23.58 -18.93
CA ARG A 111 7.86 -23.15 -20.24
C ARG A 111 9.25 -23.72 -20.51
N MET A 112 10.12 -23.78 -19.50
CA MET A 112 11.46 -24.37 -19.65
C MET A 112 11.36 -25.89 -19.87
N ALA A 113 10.53 -26.60 -19.09
CA ALA A 113 10.31 -28.03 -19.26
C ALA A 113 9.71 -28.40 -20.64
N GLU A 114 8.86 -27.55 -21.22
CA GLU A 114 8.32 -27.74 -22.57
C GLU A 114 9.40 -27.55 -23.66
N ARG A 115 10.31 -26.60 -23.48
CA ARG A 115 11.47 -26.41 -24.38
C ARG A 115 12.44 -27.58 -24.33
N ASP A 116 12.68 -28.13 -23.15
CA ASP A 116 13.57 -29.29 -22.96
C ASP A 116 13.01 -30.58 -23.57
N LYS A 117 11.69 -30.62 -23.86
CA LYS A 117 11.00 -31.76 -24.46
C LYS A 117 11.04 -31.78 -26.00
N VAL A 118 11.68 -30.79 -26.63
CA VAL A 118 11.81 -30.73 -28.08
C VAL A 118 12.94 -31.65 -28.55
N GLU A 119 12.58 -32.77 -29.17
CA GLU A 119 13.53 -33.72 -29.76
C GLU A 119 13.93 -33.23 -31.16
N PHE A 120 15.19 -32.83 -31.32
CA PHE A 120 15.73 -32.42 -32.62
C PHE A 120 16.07 -33.65 -33.46
N VAL A 121 15.35 -33.86 -34.56
CA VAL A 121 15.68 -34.90 -35.53
C VAL A 121 16.96 -34.48 -36.29
N PRO A 122 18.05 -35.25 -36.22
CA PRO A 122 19.21 -34.99 -37.05
C PRO A 122 18.83 -35.26 -38.52
N VAL A 123 19.00 -34.26 -39.40
CA VAL A 123 18.89 -34.48 -40.84
C VAL A 123 19.91 -35.54 -41.23
N GLY A 124 19.41 -36.60 -41.86
CA GLY A 124 20.18 -37.77 -42.26
C GLY A 124 21.45 -37.40 -43.04
N LYS A 125 22.48 -38.24 -42.84
CA LYS A 125 23.78 -38.16 -43.51
C LYS A 125 23.65 -38.03 -45.04
N SER A 126 23.55 -36.82 -45.56
CA SER A 126 24.11 -36.49 -46.87
C SER A 126 25.53 -36.01 -46.63
N ALA A 127 26.50 -36.84 -47.01
CA ALA A 127 27.91 -36.52 -46.96
C ALA A 127 28.17 -35.19 -47.69
N GLY A 128 28.47 -34.16 -46.92
CA GLY A 128 28.84 -32.83 -47.38
C GLY A 128 29.46 -32.09 -46.20
N SER A 129 30.73 -32.38 -45.94
CA SER A 129 31.52 -31.70 -44.93
C SER A 129 31.61 -30.20 -45.26
N SER A 130 30.81 -29.36 -44.60
CA SER A 130 31.11 -27.93 -44.45
C SER A 130 31.66 -27.70 -43.04
N LYS A 131 32.95 -28.01 -42.88
CA LYS A 131 33.77 -27.44 -41.80
C LYS A 131 34.05 -25.98 -42.18
N GLU A 132 33.08 -25.09 -42.04
CA GLU A 132 33.35 -23.64 -42.12
C GLU A 132 32.14 -22.89 -41.53
N GLY A 133 32.36 -22.10 -40.47
CA GLY A 133 31.39 -21.08 -40.06
C GLY A 133 30.90 -21.07 -38.61
N THR A 134 31.77 -21.19 -37.62
CA THR A 134 31.57 -20.42 -36.38
C THR A 134 32.93 -20.10 -35.75
N PRO A 135 33.43 -18.85 -35.83
CA PRO A 135 34.55 -18.47 -34.99
C PRO A 135 34.06 -18.42 -33.54
N SER A 136 34.73 -19.18 -32.67
CA SER A 136 34.63 -19.03 -31.22
C SER A 136 35.14 -17.64 -30.84
N GLY A 137 34.26 -16.65 -30.90
CA GLY A 137 34.55 -15.29 -30.46
C GLY A 137 34.56 -15.23 -28.95
N GLU A 138 35.75 -15.30 -28.34
CA GLU A 138 35.99 -14.74 -27.01
C GLU A 138 35.59 -13.26 -27.03
N ARG A 139 34.39 -12.96 -26.52
CA ARG A 139 34.00 -11.58 -26.22
C ARG A 139 34.78 -11.13 -24.99
N ARG A 140 36.02 -10.66 -25.19
CA ARG A 140 36.69 -9.83 -24.20
C ARG A 140 35.91 -8.52 -24.06
N SER A 141 35.17 -8.42 -22.96
CA SER A 141 34.50 -7.20 -22.51
C SER A 141 35.55 -6.09 -22.33
N ARG A 142 35.28 -4.90 -22.90
CA ARG A 142 36.14 -3.70 -22.73
C ARG A 142 36.05 -3.08 -21.33
N PHE A 143 35.30 -3.66 -20.41
CA PHE A 143 35.14 -3.15 -19.04
C PHE A 143 36.18 -3.68 -18.04
N ASP A 144 37.09 -4.56 -18.46
CA ASP A 144 38.11 -5.17 -17.59
C ASP A 144 39.54 -4.68 -17.90
N ARG A 145 39.74 -3.35 -17.87
CA ARG A 145 41.07 -2.76 -17.70
C ARG A 145 41.02 -1.68 -16.64
N LYS A 146 41.61 -2.00 -15.49
CA LYS A 146 42.20 -1.04 -14.55
C LYS A 146 43.50 -0.50 -15.11
#